data_AF-A0A851QIE2-F1
#
_entry.id   AF-A0A851QIE2-F1
#
_cell.length_a   1.000
_cell.length_b   1.000
_cell.length_c   1.000
_cell.angle_alpha   90.00
_cell.angle_beta   90.00
_cell.angle_gamma   90.00
#
_symmetry.space_group_name_H-M   'P 1'
#
loop_
_entity.id
_entity.type
_entity.pdbx_description
1 polymer ?
#
loop_
_entity_poly.entity_id
_entity_poly.type
_entity_poly.pdbx_seq_one_letter_code
_entity_poly.pdbx_strand_id
1 'polypeptide(L)'
;MLLRSSAGFMLFLLSQCTVSLGTKEAVALANAHLLPQRDYESLGNANDKDYPRDCFEILQRSKGNSRDGLYIIQPKEEPIVVFCNMQDGGWTVIQHITANSTVDFDRTWQDYKYGFGSVHDNHWLGNEYMHQLTGSSVQYILGIKLVSLNAEVKWGQYEPFLIEGEESQYRIRVGLYKGNATDALTLDTEAYLHDNQKFTTKDRDNDNYFMNCAKLELNGVPGGGWWYDACAGANLNRRNVIYWQKDCNKQRPCKFAWMMIKPIEHHQSYPAKACPCQKVEL
;
A
#
# COMPACT_ATOMS: atom_id res chain seq x y z
N MET A 1 84.95 0.21 39.72
CA MET A 1 84.76 0.73 38.36
C MET A 1 83.92 -0.28 37.61
N LEU A 2 82.62 0.02 37.46
CA LEU A 2 81.71 -0.24 36.33
C LEU A 2 81.54 -1.70 35.83
N LEU A 3 80.35 -2.25 35.51
CA LEU A 3 78.93 -1.91 35.66
C LEU A 3 78.19 -3.21 35.27
N ARG A 4 77.24 -3.70 36.09
CA ARG A 4 76.33 -4.79 35.72
C ARG A 4 75.24 -4.23 34.81
N SER A 5 75.05 -4.79 33.62
CA SER A 5 73.89 -4.50 32.77
C SER A 5 72.87 -5.63 32.92
N SER A 6 71.69 -5.27 33.45
CA SER A 6 70.50 -6.11 33.55
C SER A 6 69.57 -5.74 32.40
N ALA A 7 69.32 -6.68 31.48
CA ALA A 7 68.32 -6.53 30.44
C ALA A 7 67.02 -7.23 30.89
N GLY A 8 66.06 -6.45 31.40
CA GLY A 8 64.72 -6.91 31.71
C GLY A 8 63.89 -7.06 30.43
N PHE A 9 63.37 -8.25 30.18
CA PHE A 9 62.40 -8.52 29.12
C PHE A 9 61.01 -8.12 29.63
N MET A 10 60.50 -6.96 29.23
CA MET A 10 59.09 -6.61 29.43
C MET A 10 58.24 -7.33 28.38
N LEU A 11 57.49 -8.35 28.81
CA LEU A 11 56.42 -8.95 28.00
C LEU A 11 55.24 -7.97 27.95
N PHE A 12 55.05 -7.31 26.80
CA PHE A 12 53.82 -6.58 26.50
C PHE A 12 52.73 -7.59 26.12
N LEU A 13 51.80 -7.85 27.04
CA LEU A 13 50.53 -8.52 26.73
C LEU A 13 49.66 -7.53 25.95
N LEU A 14 49.71 -7.62 24.62
CA LEU A 14 48.75 -6.94 23.74
C LEU A 14 47.41 -7.67 23.87
N SER A 15 46.54 -7.15 24.74
CA SER A 15 45.12 -7.50 24.76
C SER A 15 44.49 -7.01 23.46
N GLN A 16 44.35 -7.91 22.48
CA GLN A 16 43.57 -7.63 21.29
C GLN A 16 42.10 -7.67 21.68
N CYS A 17 41.51 -6.49 21.93
CA CYS A 17 40.07 -6.33 21.91
C CYS A 17 39.58 -6.56 20.47
N THR A 18 39.26 -7.81 20.14
CA THR A 18 38.42 -8.09 18.98
C THR A 18 37.02 -7.57 19.31
N VAL A 19 36.70 -6.36 18.83
CA VAL A 19 35.32 -5.89 18.78
C VAL A 19 34.59 -6.84 17.83
N SER A 20 33.81 -7.76 18.38
CA SER A 20 32.83 -8.52 17.60
C SER A 20 31.79 -7.51 17.12
N LEU A 21 31.97 -7.02 15.90
CA LEU A 21 30.92 -6.31 15.19
C LEU A 21 29.90 -7.37 14.80
N GLY A 22 28.97 -7.66 15.72
CA GLY A 22 27.84 -8.51 15.43
C GLY A 22 27.10 -7.92 14.23
N THR A 23 27.23 -8.57 13.07
CA THR A 23 26.42 -8.26 11.90
C THR A 23 24.97 -8.52 12.32
N LYS A 24 24.19 -7.45 12.55
CA LYS A 24 22.75 -7.58 12.65
C LYS A 24 22.28 -8.25 11.35
N GLU A 25 21.71 -9.44 11.47
CA GLU A 25 21.11 -10.14 10.34
C GLU A 25 20.00 -9.23 9.80
N ALA A 26 20.17 -8.74 8.56
CA ALA A 26 19.22 -7.83 7.96
C ALA A 26 17.94 -8.62 7.63
N VAL A 27 16.79 -8.08 8.01
CA VAL A 27 15.49 -8.69 7.74
C VAL A 27 15.30 -8.79 6.23
N ALA A 28 15.06 -10.01 5.73
CA ALA A 28 14.72 -10.24 4.33
C ALA A 28 13.29 -9.77 4.07
N LEU A 29 13.11 -8.76 3.22
CA LEU A 29 11.80 -8.21 2.86
C LEU A 29 11.42 -8.69 1.46
N ALA A 30 10.21 -9.24 1.28
CA ALA A 30 9.77 -9.78 -0.02
C ALA A 30 9.68 -8.70 -1.12
N ASN A 31 9.44 -7.45 -0.74
CA ASN A 31 9.39 -6.30 -1.63
C ASN A 31 10.55 -5.32 -1.38
N ALA A 32 11.73 -5.81 -1.00
CA ALA A 32 12.92 -4.97 -0.78
C ALA A 32 13.27 -4.06 -1.97
N HIS A 33 12.88 -4.43 -3.20
CA HIS A 33 13.08 -3.61 -4.40
C HIS A 33 12.24 -2.33 -4.44
N LEU A 34 11.20 -2.20 -3.59
CA LEU A 34 10.42 -0.97 -3.40
C LEU A 34 11.08 0.00 -2.39
N LEU A 35 12.18 -0.41 -1.73
CA LEU A 35 12.88 0.39 -0.72
C LEU A 35 14.27 0.78 -1.23
N PRO A 36 14.49 2.04 -1.63
CA PRO A 36 15.83 2.52 -1.97
C PRO A 36 16.80 2.31 -0.79
N GLN A 37 18.06 1.93 -1.06
CA GLN A 37 19.03 1.57 -0.01
C GLN A 37 19.22 2.64 1.08
N ARG A 38 19.09 3.92 0.74
CA ARG A 38 19.21 5.05 1.68
C ARG A 38 18.07 5.13 2.70
N ASP A 39 16.96 4.45 2.44
CA ASP A 39 15.74 4.56 3.24
C ASP A 39 15.64 3.45 4.32
N TYR A 40 16.57 2.47 4.36
CA TYR A 40 16.60 1.44 5.41
C TYR A 40 16.77 2.03 6.82
N GLU A 41 17.49 3.14 6.95
CA GLU A 41 17.68 3.85 8.23
C GLU A 41 16.41 4.56 8.71
N SER A 42 15.40 4.70 7.83
CA SER A 42 14.14 5.40 8.14
C SER A 42 12.99 4.47 8.57
N LEU A 43 13.23 3.16 8.63
CA LEU A 43 12.24 2.17 9.03
C LEU A 43 11.88 2.32 10.52
N GLY A 44 10.61 2.63 10.81
CA GLY A 44 10.13 2.91 12.16
C GLY A 44 10.17 1.73 13.13
N ASN A 45 10.29 0.50 12.61
CA ASN A 45 10.26 -0.75 13.40
C ASN A 45 11.26 -1.82 12.92
N ALA A 46 12.39 -1.42 12.34
CA ALA A 46 13.39 -2.37 11.80
C ALA A 46 13.95 -3.39 12.82
N ASN A 47 13.91 -3.07 14.12
CA ASN A 47 14.46 -3.92 15.18
C ASN A 47 13.40 -4.77 15.89
N ASP A 48 12.14 -4.74 15.45
CA ASP A 48 11.06 -5.53 16.04
C ASP A 48 11.27 -7.02 15.76
N LYS A 49 10.87 -7.88 16.71
CA LYS A 49 10.96 -9.34 16.57
C LYS A 49 9.77 -9.95 15.85
N ASP A 50 8.60 -9.31 15.98
CA ASP A 50 7.33 -9.74 15.39
C ASP A 50 6.67 -8.54 14.70
N TYR A 51 6.52 -8.62 13.37
CA TYR A 51 5.94 -7.54 12.60
C TYR A 51 4.41 -7.53 12.68
N PRO A 52 3.78 -6.37 12.84
CA PRO A 52 2.31 -6.25 12.81
C PRO A 52 1.77 -6.59 11.41
N ARG A 53 0.50 -6.99 11.34
CA ARG A 53 -0.16 -7.34 10.08
C ARG A 53 -0.25 -6.16 9.11
N ASP A 54 -0.53 -4.98 9.64
CA ASP A 54 -0.84 -3.77 8.88
C ASP A 54 -0.47 -2.50 9.66
N CYS A 55 -0.54 -1.34 8.99
CA CYS A 55 -0.24 -0.03 9.61
C CYS A 55 -1.19 0.35 10.75
N PHE A 56 -2.42 -0.17 10.74
CA PHE A 56 -3.39 0.12 11.79
C PHE A 56 -2.98 -0.58 13.08
N GLU A 57 -2.54 -1.83 13.00
CA GLU A 57 -2.01 -2.56 14.14
C GLU A 57 -0.76 -1.87 14.73
N ILE A 58 0.14 -1.34 13.90
CA ILE A 58 1.28 -0.51 14.38
C ILE A 58 0.75 0.68 15.18
N LEU A 59 -0.22 1.42 14.64
CA LEU A 59 -0.79 2.57 15.32
C LEU A 59 -1.42 2.18 16.67
N GLN A 60 -2.16 1.06 16.71
CA GLN A 60 -2.76 0.54 17.95
C GLN A 60 -1.71 0.13 18.98
N ARG A 61 -0.68 -0.64 18.59
CA ARG A 61 0.41 -1.06 19.48
C ARG A 61 1.16 0.14 20.07
N SER A 62 1.30 1.22 19.29
CA SER A 62 1.92 2.48 19.75
C SER A 62 0.99 3.41 20.55
N LYS A 63 -0.28 3.03 20.75
CA LYS A 63 -1.31 3.87 21.38
C LYS A 63 -1.47 5.23 20.68
N GLY A 64 -1.39 5.24 19.35
CA GLY A 64 -1.52 6.46 18.55
C GLY A 64 -0.26 7.32 18.42
N ASN A 65 0.89 6.89 18.96
CA ASN A 65 2.12 7.69 18.94
C ASN A 65 2.96 7.53 17.67
N SER A 66 2.71 6.49 16.87
CA SER A 66 3.42 6.29 15.60
C SER A 66 3.20 7.46 14.64
N ARG A 67 4.21 7.76 13.83
CA ARG A 67 4.19 8.84 12.84
C ARG A 67 4.16 8.29 11.44
N ASP A 68 3.73 9.11 10.49
CA ASP A 68 3.80 8.76 9.07
C ASP A 68 5.22 8.38 8.68
N GLY A 69 5.37 7.32 7.87
CA GLY A 69 6.68 6.84 7.49
C GLY A 69 6.69 5.40 7.01
N LEU A 70 7.90 4.88 6.84
CA LEU A 70 8.14 3.52 6.38
C LEU A 70 8.15 2.55 7.55
N TYR A 71 7.42 1.45 7.41
CA TYR A 71 7.35 0.39 8.40
C TYR A 71 7.37 -0.97 7.71
N ILE A 72 7.84 -1.97 8.46
CA ILE A 72 7.73 -3.37 8.09
C ILE A 72 6.41 -3.92 8.65
N ILE A 73 5.63 -4.57 7.81
CA ILE A 73 4.43 -5.33 8.17
C ILE A 73 4.56 -6.77 7.67
N GLN A 74 3.78 -7.68 8.23
CA GLN A 74 3.76 -9.09 7.82
C GLN A 74 2.31 -9.57 7.69
N PRO A 75 1.68 -9.35 6.52
CA PRO A 75 0.27 -9.70 6.33
C PRO A 75 0.03 -11.21 6.28
N LYS A 76 1.04 -11.99 5.88
CA LYS A 76 1.02 -13.45 5.82
C LYS A 76 2.36 -14.03 6.32
N GLU A 77 3.12 -14.70 5.45
CA GLU A 77 4.35 -15.40 5.82
C GLU A 77 5.59 -14.50 5.71
N GLU A 78 5.71 -13.75 4.61
CA GLU A 78 6.88 -12.92 4.35
C GLU A 78 6.65 -11.46 4.78
N PRO A 79 7.63 -10.81 5.45
CA PRO A 79 7.54 -9.41 5.79
C PRO A 79 7.76 -8.53 4.56
N ILE A 80 7.05 -7.40 4.53
CA ILE A 80 7.12 -6.38 3.48
C ILE A 80 7.26 -5.00 4.09
N VAL A 81 7.86 -4.08 3.35
CA VAL A 81 7.89 -2.66 3.70
C VAL A 81 6.75 -1.91 3.03
N VAL A 82 6.13 -1.01 3.78
CA VAL A 82 5.02 -0.15 3.33
C VAL A 82 5.20 1.26 3.84
N PHE A 83 4.51 2.21 3.23
CA PHE A 83 4.29 3.52 3.83
C PHE A 83 3.00 3.52 4.64
N CYS A 84 3.11 3.92 5.90
CA CYS A 84 1.98 4.08 6.79
C CYS A 84 1.62 5.56 6.94
N ASN A 85 0.37 5.90 6.66
CA ASN A 85 -0.19 7.19 7.01
C ASN A 85 -0.92 7.06 8.36
N MET A 86 -0.16 7.34 9.43
CA MET A 86 -0.58 7.22 10.82
C MET A 86 -1.52 8.35 11.23
N GLN A 87 -1.28 9.56 10.72
CA GLN A 87 -2.06 10.76 11.07
C GLN A 87 -3.54 10.63 10.70
N ASP A 88 -3.88 9.99 9.57
CA ASP A 88 -5.28 9.78 9.16
C ASP A 88 -5.85 8.43 9.70
N GLY A 89 -5.16 7.80 10.67
CA GLY A 89 -5.67 6.63 11.39
C GLY A 89 -5.02 5.30 11.01
N GLY A 90 -3.75 5.29 10.60
CA GLY A 90 -2.97 4.05 10.43
C GLY A 90 -3.26 3.34 9.11
N TRP A 91 -3.35 4.09 8.03
CA TRP A 91 -3.59 3.56 6.70
C TRP A 91 -2.32 2.95 6.09
N THR A 92 -2.46 1.78 5.45
CA THR A 92 -1.41 1.19 4.62
C THR A 92 -1.56 1.74 3.21
N VAL A 93 -0.59 2.51 2.71
CA VAL A 93 -0.63 3.04 1.34
C VAL A 93 -0.28 1.93 0.36
N ILE A 94 -1.19 1.66 -0.59
CA ILE A 94 -1.05 0.59 -1.59
C ILE A 94 -0.74 1.12 -2.98
N GLN A 95 -1.06 2.39 -3.23
CA GLN A 95 -0.71 3.13 -4.44
C GLN A 95 -0.53 4.60 -4.09
N HIS A 96 0.52 5.19 -4.64
CA HIS A 96 0.67 6.64 -4.66
C HIS A 96 1.16 7.08 -6.04
N ILE A 97 0.49 8.09 -6.60
CA ILE A 97 0.91 8.74 -7.83
C ILE A 97 0.86 10.26 -7.68
N THR A 98 1.89 10.93 -8.17
CA THR A 98 1.95 12.37 -8.33
C THR A 98 1.84 12.76 -9.81
N ALA A 99 1.38 13.98 -10.09
CA ALA A 99 1.30 14.49 -11.46
C ALA A 99 2.66 14.63 -12.18
N ASN A 100 3.76 14.58 -11.42
CA ASN A 100 5.13 14.63 -11.89
C ASN A 100 5.87 13.29 -11.71
N SER A 101 5.13 12.18 -11.62
CA SER A 101 5.70 10.85 -11.41
C SER A 101 6.73 10.48 -12.49
N THR A 102 7.91 10.09 -12.04
CA THR A 102 8.93 9.49 -12.92
C THR A 102 8.78 7.98 -13.04
N VAL A 103 7.91 7.39 -12.22
CA VAL A 103 7.62 5.96 -12.26
C VAL A 103 6.82 5.64 -13.51
N ASP A 104 7.32 4.67 -14.26
CA ASP A 104 6.60 4.09 -15.38
C ASP A 104 5.57 3.08 -14.86
N PHE A 105 4.30 3.33 -15.17
CA PHE A 105 3.17 2.44 -14.86
C PHE A 105 2.79 1.54 -16.06
N ASP A 106 3.42 1.68 -17.23
CA ASP A 106 3.28 0.70 -18.31
C ASP A 106 4.08 -0.57 -17.98
N ARG A 107 3.56 -1.38 -17.05
CA ARG A 107 4.26 -2.51 -16.45
C ARG A 107 3.60 -3.84 -16.77
N THR A 108 4.39 -4.91 -16.65
CA THR A 108 3.94 -6.28 -16.93
C THR A 108 3.07 -6.82 -15.80
N TRP A 109 2.37 -7.94 -16.04
CA TRP A 109 1.66 -8.68 -15.01
C TRP A 109 2.55 -9.00 -13.80
N GLN A 110 3.77 -9.46 -14.05
CA GLN A 110 4.74 -9.82 -13.03
C GLN A 110 5.15 -8.61 -12.18
N ASP A 111 5.39 -7.46 -12.81
CA ASP A 111 5.71 -6.22 -12.11
C ASP A 111 4.52 -5.75 -11.24
N TYR A 112 3.30 -5.80 -11.77
CA TYR A 112 2.09 -5.44 -11.01
C TYR A 112 1.80 -6.42 -9.86
N LYS A 113 2.19 -7.68 -10.01
CA LYS A 113 2.07 -8.70 -8.95
C LYS A 113 2.94 -8.36 -7.74
N TYR A 114 4.22 -8.02 -7.97
CA TYR A 114 5.21 -7.81 -6.90
C TYR A 114 5.54 -6.34 -6.61
N GLY A 115 4.89 -5.41 -7.31
CA GLY A 115 5.03 -3.97 -7.09
C GLY A 115 6.26 -3.35 -7.76
N PHE A 116 6.22 -2.03 -7.83
CA PHE A 116 7.27 -1.20 -8.43
C PHE A 116 7.20 0.24 -7.92
N GLY A 117 8.26 1.01 -8.16
CA GLY A 117 8.41 2.37 -7.66
C GLY A 117 9.12 2.40 -6.31
N SER A 118 8.83 3.40 -5.48
CA SER A 118 9.34 3.52 -4.12
C SER A 118 8.19 3.70 -3.14
N VAL A 119 8.10 2.86 -2.10
CA VAL A 119 7.06 3.02 -1.07
C VAL A 119 7.13 4.38 -0.37
N HIS A 120 8.29 5.03 -0.36
CA HIS A 120 8.44 6.38 0.18
C HIS A 120 7.77 7.47 -0.70
N ASP A 121 7.51 7.18 -1.97
CA ASP A 121 6.99 8.14 -2.95
C ASP A 121 6.01 7.45 -3.92
N ASN A 122 6.23 7.58 -5.23
CA ASN A 122 5.37 7.02 -6.26
C ASN A 122 5.54 5.50 -6.32
N HIS A 123 4.47 4.72 -6.17
CA HIS A 123 4.54 3.27 -6.23
C HIS A 123 3.20 2.58 -6.48
N TRP A 124 3.31 1.32 -6.88
CA TRP A 124 2.29 0.30 -6.74
C TRP A 124 2.83 -0.77 -5.78
N LEU A 125 2.12 -1.06 -4.70
CA LEU A 125 2.61 -1.98 -3.67
C LEU A 125 2.80 -3.40 -4.23
N GLY A 126 1.84 -3.86 -5.03
CA GLY A 126 1.82 -5.21 -5.61
C GLY A 126 0.50 -5.91 -5.34
N ASN A 127 -0.07 -6.54 -6.38
CA ASN A 127 -1.37 -7.22 -6.30
C ASN A 127 -1.35 -8.38 -5.31
N GLU A 128 -0.23 -9.11 -5.24
CA GLU A 128 -0.09 -10.23 -4.33
C GLU A 128 -0.11 -9.78 -2.86
N TYR A 129 0.55 -8.67 -2.54
CA TYR A 129 0.56 -8.14 -1.18
C TYR A 129 -0.79 -7.56 -0.77
N MET A 130 -1.50 -6.90 -1.71
CA MET A 130 -2.87 -6.44 -1.47
C MET A 130 -3.84 -7.62 -1.28
N HIS A 131 -3.70 -8.69 -2.05
CA HIS A 131 -4.45 -9.93 -1.85
C HIS A 131 -4.19 -10.52 -0.45
N GLN A 132 -2.93 -10.61 -0.03
CA GLN A 132 -2.58 -11.13 1.31
C GLN A 132 -3.14 -10.27 2.45
N LEU A 133 -3.09 -8.94 2.32
CA LEU A 133 -3.67 -8.02 3.30
C LEU A 133 -5.20 -8.19 3.40
N THR A 134 -5.88 -8.10 2.26
CA THR A 134 -7.35 -8.05 2.19
C THR A 134 -8.02 -9.41 2.29
N GLY A 135 -7.31 -10.49 1.98
CA GLY A 135 -7.75 -11.88 2.16
C GLY A 135 -7.51 -12.45 3.56
N SER A 136 -7.08 -11.62 4.52
CA SER A 136 -6.91 -12.02 5.91
C SER A 136 -8.25 -12.26 6.62
N SER A 137 -8.21 -12.67 7.89
CA SER A 137 -9.43 -12.91 8.69
C SER A 137 -10.24 -11.64 9.02
N VAL A 138 -9.72 -10.46 8.69
CA VAL A 138 -10.36 -9.16 8.94
C VAL A 138 -10.70 -8.51 7.60
N GLN A 139 -11.89 -7.91 7.52
CA GLN A 139 -12.32 -7.17 6.33
C GLN A 139 -11.64 -5.79 6.27
N TYR A 140 -11.39 -5.28 5.07
CA TYR A 140 -10.72 -3.99 4.86
C TYR A 140 -11.64 -2.96 4.22
N ILE A 141 -11.27 -1.70 4.38
CA ILE A 141 -11.80 -0.53 3.70
C ILE A 141 -10.74 -0.08 2.69
N LEU A 142 -11.15 0.21 1.46
CA LEU A 142 -10.32 0.95 0.50
C LEU A 142 -10.61 2.44 0.67
N GLY A 143 -9.57 3.25 0.87
CA GLY A 143 -9.61 4.70 0.84
C GLY A 143 -8.95 5.25 -0.42
N ILE A 144 -9.65 6.16 -1.10
CA ILE A 144 -9.15 6.97 -2.21
C ILE A 144 -9.02 8.41 -1.70
N LYS A 145 -7.85 9.03 -1.88
CA LYS A 145 -7.60 10.44 -1.57
C LYS A 145 -7.07 11.13 -2.81
N LEU A 146 -7.76 12.17 -3.26
CA LEU A 146 -7.43 12.97 -4.44
C LEU A 146 -7.12 14.38 -3.97
N VAL A 147 -5.95 14.90 -4.33
CA VAL A 147 -5.54 16.26 -3.93
C VAL A 147 -5.34 17.11 -5.17
N SER A 148 -6.07 18.22 -5.26
CA SER A 148 -5.98 19.15 -6.38
C SER A 148 -4.70 20.00 -6.35
N LEU A 149 -4.41 20.72 -7.44
CA LEU A 149 -3.30 21.68 -7.47
C LEU A 149 -3.46 22.81 -6.42
N ASN A 150 -4.69 23.12 -6.03
CA ASN A 150 -5.02 24.14 -5.03
C ASN A 150 -5.16 23.57 -3.61
N ALA A 151 -4.65 22.36 -3.38
CA ALA A 151 -4.71 21.64 -2.10
C ALA A 151 -6.12 21.31 -1.60
N GLU A 152 -7.13 21.33 -2.48
CA GLU A 152 -8.45 20.79 -2.14
C GLU A 152 -8.38 19.26 -2.09
N VAL A 153 -8.96 18.68 -1.06
CA VAL A 153 -8.97 17.23 -0.84
C VAL A 153 -10.36 16.67 -1.12
N LYS A 154 -10.43 15.70 -2.03
CA LYS A 154 -11.58 14.81 -2.19
C LYS A 154 -11.20 13.42 -1.75
N TRP A 155 -12.15 12.70 -1.16
CA TRP A 155 -11.95 11.36 -0.67
C TRP A 155 -13.17 10.49 -0.91
N GLY A 156 -12.92 9.20 -1.03
CA GLY A 156 -13.92 8.15 -1.17
C GLY A 156 -13.47 6.89 -0.43
N GLN A 157 -14.41 6.16 0.13
CA GLN A 157 -14.17 4.90 0.82
C GLN A 157 -15.12 3.83 0.30
N TYR A 158 -14.62 2.60 0.17
CA TYR A 158 -15.38 1.43 -0.24
C TYR A 158 -15.26 0.35 0.82
N GLU A 159 -16.39 -0.15 1.28
CA GLU A 159 -16.47 -1.13 2.37
C GLU A 159 -17.53 -2.22 2.09
N PRO A 160 -17.15 -3.52 2.09
CA PRO A 160 -15.80 -4.06 2.24
C PRO A 160 -14.94 -3.90 0.96
N PHE A 161 -13.63 -4.06 1.10
CA PHE A 161 -12.67 -4.13 0.01
C PHE A 161 -11.89 -5.45 0.06
N LEU A 162 -11.80 -6.12 -1.10
CA LEU A 162 -11.05 -7.37 -1.27
C LEU A 162 -10.40 -7.43 -2.66
N ILE A 163 -9.17 -7.92 -2.70
CA ILE A 163 -8.50 -8.39 -3.91
C ILE A 163 -8.45 -9.91 -3.86
N GLU A 164 -9.06 -10.58 -4.84
CA GLU A 164 -8.98 -12.05 -4.97
C GLU A 164 -7.58 -12.51 -5.41
N GLY A 165 -7.32 -13.82 -5.37
CA GLY A 165 -6.01 -14.37 -5.72
C GLY A 165 -5.70 -14.31 -7.22
N GLU A 166 -4.48 -14.74 -7.58
CA GLU A 166 -4.01 -14.75 -8.98
C GLU A 166 -4.83 -15.71 -9.86
N GLU A 167 -5.34 -16.80 -9.30
CA GLU A 167 -6.27 -17.73 -9.96
C GLU A 167 -7.56 -17.05 -10.42
N SER A 168 -7.94 -15.98 -9.73
CA SER A 168 -9.04 -15.08 -10.05
C SER A 168 -8.60 -13.80 -10.76
N GLN A 169 -7.35 -13.76 -11.25
CA GLN A 169 -6.75 -12.61 -11.93
C GLN A 169 -6.78 -11.32 -11.10
N TYR A 170 -6.54 -11.43 -9.78
CA TYR A 170 -6.55 -10.29 -8.86
C TYR A 170 -7.81 -9.44 -8.95
N ARG A 171 -8.97 -10.08 -9.14
CA ARG A 171 -10.26 -9.41 -9.27
C ARG A 171 -10.54 -8.52 -8.06
N ILE A 172 -11.00 -7.30 -8.33
CA ILE A 172 -11.40 -6.35 -7.29
C ILE A 172 -12.84 -6.60 -6.85
N ARG A 173 -13.06 -6.45 -5.55
CA ARG A 173 -14.36 -6.44 -4.89
C ARG A 173 -14.45 -5.17 -4.07
N VAL A 174 -15.39 -4.31 -4.40
CA VAL A 174 -15.66 -3.08 -3.64
C VAL A 174 -17.12 -3.04 -3.24
N GLY A 175 -17.36 -2.76 -1.96
CA GLY A 175 -18.69 -2.65 -1.39
C GLY A 175 -19.26 -1.24 -1.45
N LEU A 176 -19.99 -0.87 -0.39
CA LEU A 176 -20.70 0.39 -0.29
C LEU A 176 -19.72 1.57 -0.32
N TYR A 177 -20.09 2.58 -1.10
CA TYR A 177 -19.35 3.81 -1.22
C TYR A 177 -19.77 4.87 -0.19
N LYS A 178 -18.79 5.59 0.35
CA LYS A 178 -18.99 6.83 1.12
C LYS A 178 -17.87 7.82 0.81
N GLY A 179 -18.20 9.07 0.55
CA GLY A 179 -17.19 10.10 0.33
C GLY A 179 -17.75 11.38 -0.26
N ASN A 180 -16.86 12.34 -0.49
CA ASN A 180 -17.16 13.57 -1.23
C ASN A 180 -16.53 13.58 -2.64
N ALA A 181 -15.69 12.60 -2.96
CA ALA A 181 -15.35 12.28 -4.34
C ALA A 181 -16.56 11.64 -5.05
N THR A 182 -16.45 11.50 -6.35
CA THR A 182 -17.34 10.72 -7.19
C THR A 182 -17.04 9.26 -6.95
N ASP A 183 -18.08 8.46 -6.75
CA ASP A 183 -17.96 7.02 -6.84
C ASP A 183 -17.67 6.65 -8.28
N ALA A 184 -16.40 6.34 -8.55
CA ALA A 184 -15.94 6.01 -9.88
C ALA A 184 -15.62 4.52 -10.03
N LEU A 185 -15.82 3.71 -8.98
CA LEU A 185 -15.55 2.27 -9.04
C LEU A 185 -16.84 1.44 -9.14
N THR A 186 -17.96 1.90 -8.58
CA THR A 186 -19.24 1.15 -8.59
C THR A 186 -20.33 1.79 -9.44
N LEU A 187 -20.24 3.09 -9.76
CA LEU A 187 -21.20 3.72 -10.65
C LEU A 187 -20.88 3.38 -12.10
N ASP A 188 -21.78 2.64 -12.73
CA ASP A 188 -21.76 2.37 -14.16
C ASP A 188 -22.19 3.62 -14.93
N THR A 189 -21.23 4.47 -15.28
CA THR A 189 -21.53 5.66 -16.06
C THR A 189 -21.58 5.42 -17.55
N GLU A 190 -20.88 4.41 -18.10
CA GLU A 190 -20.86 3.98 -19.53
C GLU A 190 -20.04 2.66 -19.73
N ALA A 191 -20.40 1.54 -19.10
CA ALA A 191 -19.63 0.28 -19.12
C ALA A 191 -18.18 0.43 -18.59
N TYR A 192 -18.04 1.26 -17.56
CA TYR A 192 -16.78 1.54 -16.87
C TYR A 192 -16.82 1.05 -15.41
N LEU A 193 -17.61 0.01 -15.15
CA LEU A 193 -17.78 -0.53 -13.80
C LEU A 193 -16.50 -1.25 -13.40
N HIS A 194 -15.81 -0.77 -12.35
CA HIS A 194 -14.57 -1.40 -11.91
C HIS A 194 -14.82 -2.54 -10.92
N ASP A 195 -15.90 -2.50 -10.13
CA ASP A 195 -16.26 -3.61 -9.25
C ASP A 195 -16.40 -4.92 -10.04
N ASN A 196 -15.96 -6.03 -9.44
CA ASN A 196 -15.97 -7.37 -10.03
C ASN A 196 -15.08 -7.55 -11.27
N GLN A 197 -14.32 -6.53 -11.70
CA GLN A 197 -13.42 -6.67 -12.84
C GLN A 197 -12.10 -7.34 -12.48
N LYS A 198 -11.56 -8.07 -13.45
CA LYS A 198 -10.24 -8.69 -13.36
C LYS A 198 -9.17 -7.62 -13.62
N PHE A 199 -7.98 -7.83 -13.06
CA PHE A 199 -6.85 -6.96 -13.35
C PHE A 199 -6.35 -7.22 -14.77
N THR A 200 -6.02 -6.17 -15.52
CA THR A 200 -5.47 -6.25 -16.88
C THR A 200 -4.19 -5.45 -16.97
N THR A 201 -3.23 -5.94 -17.74
CA THR A 201 -1.91 -5.34 -18.00
C THR A 201 -1.56 -5.46 -19.48
N LYS A 202 -0.47 -4.82 -19.90
CA LYS A 202 -0.06 -4.81 -21.31
C LYS A 202 0.26 -6.20 -21.88
N ASP A 203 0.64 -7.16 -21.04
CA ASP A 203 0.98 -8.52 -21.43
C ASP A 203 -0.07 -9.56 -21.02
N ARG A 204 -1.11 -9.14 -20.29
CA ARG A 204 -2.23 -10.02 -19.90
C ARG A 204 -3.56 -9.26 -19.92
N ASP A 205 -4.34 -9.55 -20.94
CA ASP A 205 -5.67 -8.98 -21.18
C ASP A 205 -6.76 -9.82 -20.51
N ASN A 206 -7.48 -9.22 -19.56
CA ASN A 206 -8.62 -9.82 -18.87
C ASN A 206 -9.83 -8.87 -18.84
N ASP A 207 -9.82 -7.80 -19.64
CA ASP A 207 -10.88 -6.80 -19.66
C ASP A 207 -12.03 -7.21 -20.60
N ASN A 208 -13.13 -6.45 -20.59
CA ASN A 208 -14.33 -6.76 -21.39
C ASN A 208 -14.39 -5.93 -22.68
N TYR A 209 -13.28 -5.30 -23.08
CA TYR A 209 -13.18 -4.56 -24.32
C TYR A 209 -12.59 -5.42 -25.44
N PHE A 210 -12.87 -5.07 -26.70
CA PHE A 210 -12.36 -5.85 -27.85
C PHE A 210 -10.86 -5.62 -28.11
N MET A 211 -10.26 -4.61 -27.49
CA MET A 211 -8.83 -4.34 -27.48
C MET A 211 -8.35 -4.30 -26.02
N ASN A 212 -7.05 -4.51 -25.81
CA ASN A 212 -6.46 -4.40 -24.47
C ASN A 212 -6.43 -2.94 -24.00
N CYS A 213 -7.24 -2.60 -23.00
CA CYS A 213 -7.34 -1.25 -22.46
C CYS A 213 -6.03 -0.75 -21.82
N ALA A 214 -5.23 -1.66 -21.25
CA ALA A 214 -3.92 -1.29 -20.68
C ALA A 214 -2.93 -0.81 -21.76
N LYS A 215 -3.09 -1.24 -23.01
CA LYS A 215 -2.27 -0.78 -24.16
C LYS A 215 -2.78 0.51 -24.80
N LEU A 216 -4.03 0.91 -24.56
CA LEU A 216 -4.57 2.10 -25.20
C LEU A 216 -3.88 3.36 -24.70
N GLU A 217 -3.43 4.18 -25.64
CA GLU A 217 -2.68 5.39 -25.35
C GLU A 217 -3.59 6.61 -25.23
N LEU A 218 -3.25 7.49 -24.29
CA LEU A 218 -3.77 8.86 -24.23
C LEU A 218 -2.59 9.83 -24.35
N ASN A 219 -2.51 10.53 -25.48
CA ASN A 219 -1.39 11.43 -25.82
C ASN A 219 -0.02 10.72 -25.75
N GLY A 220 0.06 9.47 -26.23
CA GLY A 220 1.30 8.69 -26.22
C GLY A 220 1.65 8.06 -24.86
N VAL A 221 0.73 8.07 -23.89
CA VAL A 221 0.91 7.42 -22.59
C VAL A 221 -0.02 6.20 -22.48
N PRO A 222 0.50 4.98 -22.33
CA PRO A 222 -0.30 3.77 -22.15
C PRO A 222 -1.23 3.83 -20.94
N GLY A 223 -2.26 2.98 -20.91
CA GLY A 223 -3.21 2.89 -19.79
C GLY A 223 -2.57 2.44 -18.48
N GLY A 224 -1.53 1.62 -18.56
CA GLY A 224 -1.00 0.90 -17.39
C GLY A 224 -1.96 -0.17 -16.90
N GLY A 225 -1.56 -0.90 -15.87
CA GLY A 225 -2.37 -1.97 -15.28
C GLY A 225 -3.49 -1.47 -14.38
N TRP A 226 -4.71 -1.99 -14.57
CA TRP A 226 -5.89 -1.61 -13.80
C TRP A 226 -6.99 -2.67 -13.87
N TRP A 227 -8.04 -2.51 -13.06
CA TRP A 227 -9.28 -3.29 -13.15
C TRP A 227 -10.18 -2.67 -14.21
N TYR A 228 -9.96 -3.01 -15.48
CA TYR A 228 -10.73 -2.46 -16.60
C TYR A 228 -12.01 -3.27 -16.88
N ASP A 229 -13.06 -2.59 -17.32
CA ASP A 229 -14.26 -3.18 -17.93
C ASP A 229 -14.20 -3.01 -19.45
N ALA A 230 -15.10 -2.25 -20.07
CA ALA A 230 -14.89 -1.70 -21.42
C ALA A 230 -13.94 -0.49 -21.35
N CYS A 231 -12.76 -0.69 -20.75
CA CYS A 231 -11.81 0.31 -20.25
C CYS A 231 -12.20 0.92 -18.89
N ALA A 232 -12.08 2.23 -18.70
CA ALA A 232 -12.01 2.81 -17.36
C ALA A 232 -12.64 4.20 -17.23
N GLY A 233 -13.46 4.36 -16.20
CA GLY A 233 -14.00 5.64 -15.72
C GLY A 233 -13.11 6.28 -14.65
N ALA A 234 -12.22 5.49 -14.05
CA ALA A 234 -11.14 5.95 -13.20
C ALA A 234 -9.86 5.15 -13.47
N ASN A 235 -8.71 5.83 -13.45
CA ASN A 235 -7.40 5.18 -13.57
C ASN A 235 -6.34 6.05 -12.89
N LEU A 236 -5.71 5.48 -11.87
CA LEU A 236 -4.61 6.12 -11.12
C LEU A 236 -3.23 5.60 -11.54
N ASN A 237 -3.18 4.60 -12.43
CA ASN A 237 -1.98 3.90 -12.87
C ASN A 237 -1.54 4.34 -14.27
N ARG A 238 -1.77 5.60 -14.64
CA ARG A 238 -1.24 6.19 -15.86
C ARG A 238 -0.22 7.27 -15.52
N ARG A 239 1.01 7.14 -16.04
CA ARG A 239 2.10 8.08 -15.77
C ARG A 239 1.67 9.53 -16.06
N ASN A 240 1.87 10.42 -15.09
CA ASN A 240 1.51 11.86 -15.15
C ASN A 240 0.01 12.14 -15.40
N VAL A 241 -0.87 11.14 -15.33
CA VAL A 241 -2.31 11.30 -15.55
C VAL A 241 -3.05 10.67 -14.38
N ILE A 242 -3.62 11.53 -13.54
CA ILE A 242 -4.52 11.12 -12.46
C ILE A 242 -5.95 11.31 -13.00
N TYR A 243 -6.63 10.21 -13.31
CA TYR A 243 -7.97 10.25 -13.86
C TYR A 243 -9.00 9.66 -12.88
N TRP A 244 -9.98 10.47 -12.51
CA TRP A 244 -11.07 10.12 -11.62
C TRP A 244 -12.32 10.92 -12.01
N GLN A 245 -12.93 10.55 -13.13
CA GLN A 245 -14.12 11.19 -13.71
C GLN A 245 -14.11 12.73 -13.61
N LYS A 246 -15.08 13.33 -12.89
CA LYS A 246 -15.26 14.79 -12.75
C LYS A 246 -14.37 15.43 -11.68
N ASP A 247 -13.62 14.63 -10.91
CA ASP A 247 -12.81 15.11 -9.79
C ASP A 247 -11.34 15.27 -10.13
N CYS A 248 -10.80 14.37 -10.95
CA CYS A 248 -9.46 14.49 -11.52
C CYS A 248 -9.53 14.22 -13.03
N ASN A 249 -9.25 15.22 -13.85
CA ASN A 249 -9.20 15.10 -15.31
C ASN A 249 -8.39 16.24 -15.92
N LYS A 250 -8.34 16.32 -17.25
CA LYS A 250 -7.59 17.36 -17.96
C LYS A 250 -8.03 18.79 -17.59
N GLN A 251 -9.31 19.02 -17.30
CA GLN A 251 -9.86 20.32 -16.92
C GLN A 251 -9.73 20.59 -15.41
N ARG A 252 -9.61 19.55 -14.60
CA ARG A 252 -9.47 19.59 -13.14
C ARG A 252 -8.28 18.72 -12.71
N PRO A 253 -7.04 19.21 -12.88
CA PRO A 253 -5.86 18.40 -12.61
C PRO A 253 -5.69 18.17 -11.10
N CYS A 254 -5.30 16.94 -10.76
CA CYS A 254 -4.89 16.57 -9.41
C CYS A 254 -3.36 16.58 -9.29
N LYS A 255 -2.86 17.05 -8.16
CA LYS A 255 -1.44 17.06 -7.80
C LYS A 255 -0.94 15.66 -7.47
N PHE A 256 -1.72 14.92 -6.69
CA PHE A 256 -1.43 13.53 -6.34
C PHE A 256 -2.71 12.78 -5.95
N ALA A 257 -2.62 11.46 -5.93
CA ALA A 257 -3.65 10.57 -5.43
C ALA A 257 -3.04 9.45 -4.59
N TRP A 258 -3.76 9.01 -3.55
CA TRP A 258 -3.47 7.81 -2.78
C TRP A 258 -4.60 6.80 -2.91
N MET A 259 -4.22 5.53 -3.05
CA MET A 259 -5.04 4.41 -2.65
C MET A 259 -4.44 3.82 -1.37
N MET A 260 -5.28 3.59 -0.37
CA MET A 260 -4.84 3.09 0.93
C MET A 260 -5.84 2.10 1.48
N ILE A 261 -5.41 1.20 2.34
CA ILE A 261 -6.29 0.24 3.01
C ILE A 261 -6.12 0.26 4.52
N LYS A 262 -7.23 0.00 5.22
CA LYS A 262 -7.29 -0.11 6.68
C LYS A 262 -8.32 -1.17 7.05
N PRO A 263 -8.10 -2.01 8.07
CA PRO A 263 -9.12 -2.95 8.54
C PRO A 263 -10.40 -2.20 9.00
N ILE A 264 -11.55 -2.84 8.80
CA ILE A 264 -12.83 -2.40 9.36
C ILE A 264 -12.76 -2.54 10.88
N GLU A 265 -13.07 -1.45 11.57
CA GLU A 265 -13.16 -1.45 13.02
C GLU A 265 -14.49 -2.09 13.43
N HIS A 266 -14.45 -3.37 13.83
CA HIS A 266 -15.56 -3.94 14.58
C HIS A 266 -15.56 -3.31 15.97
N HIS A 267 -16.24 -2.18 16.13
CA HIS A 267 -16.77 -1.86 17.45
C HIS A 267 -17.59 -3.07 17.87
N GLN A 268 -17.17 -3.77 18.93
CA GLN A 268 -18.02 -4.73 19.59
C GLN A 268 -19.37 -4.03 19.78
N SER A 269 -20.38 -4.50 19.05
CA SER A 269 -21.75 -4.04 19.22
C SER A 269 -22.02 -4.07 20.71
N TYR A 270 -22.22 -2.91 21.33
CA TYR A 270 -22.78 -2.84 22.67
C TYR A 270 -23.96 -3.83 22.71
N PRO A 271 -24.05 -4.72 23.72
CA PRO A 271 -25.13 -5.68 23.76
C PRO A 271 -26.43 -4.91 23.61
N ALA A 272 -27.17 -5.18 22.53
CA ALA A 272 -28.48 -4.63 22.31
C ALA A 272 -29.28 -4.97 23.58
N LYS A 273 -29.60 -3.96 24.39
CA LYS A 273 -30.54 -4.14 25.50
C LYS A 273 -31.79 -4.71 24.85
N ALA A 274 -32.13 -5.94 25.23
CA ALA A 274 -33.35 -6.59 24.78
C ALA A 274 -34.51 -5.62 25.03
N CYS A 275 -35.15 -5.17 23.96
CA CYS A 275 -36.36 -4.38 24.06
C CYS A 275 -37.44 -5.33 24.61
N PRO A 276 -38.02 -5.09 25.79
CA PRO A 276 -39.07 -5.97 26.29
C PRO A 276 -40.30 -5.78 25.39
N CYS A 277 -40.64 -6.80 24.61
CA CYS A 277 -41.96 -6.90 24.02
C CYS A 277 -42.96 -7.10 25.16
N GLN A 278 -43.65 -6.02 25.57
CA GLN A 278 -44.88 -6.18 26.33
C GLN A 278 -45.91 -6.85 25.42
N LYS A 279 -46.28 -8.09 25.77
CA LYS A 279 -47.48 -8.71 25.25
C LYS A 279 -48.66 -7.87 25.72
N VAL A 280 -49.34 -7.22 24.77
CA VAL A 280 -50.70 -6.74 24.99
C VAL A 280 -51.59 -7.96 24.73
N GLU A 281 -52.13 -8.53 25.80
CA GLU A 281 -53.23 -9.49 25.70
C GLU A 281 -54.51 -8.71 25.34
N LEU A 282 -55.21 -9.20 24.32
CA LEU A 282 -56.57 -8.79 23.95
C LEU A 282 -57.58 -9.63 24.74
#